data_AF-A0A075WED2-F1
#
_entry.id   AF-A0A075WED2-F1
#
_cell.length_a   1.000
_cell.length_b   1.000
_cell.length_c   1.000
_cell.angle_alpha   90.00
_cell.angle_beta   90.00
_cell.angle_gamma   90.00
#
_symmetry.space_group_name_H-M   'P 1'
#
loop_
_entity.id
_entity.type
_entity.pdbx_description
1 polymer ?
#
loop_
_entity_poly.entity_id
_entity_poly.type
_entity_poly.pdbx_seq_one_letter_code
_entity_poly.pdbx_strand_id
1 'polypeptide(L)'
;MEGVQMHLISKEMLEKMPSMEKLRMILDNVKEGKIVVLETGLTPEEEAKLIEMTMLEIDHENFIGIEVESYPVRERGVFSKLFGKPKGRLTVIGPANRLKTLEKQADVIKALVQV
;
A
#
# COMPACT_ATOMS: atom_id res chain seq x y z
N MET A 1 -13.30 10.93 -19.42
CA MET A 1 -12.78 11.81 -18.34
C MET A 1 -11.36 11.36 -18.10
N GLU A 2 -10.37 12.23 -18.27
CA GLU A 2 -9.01 11.99 -17.77
C GLU A 2 -9.08 12.12 -16.25
N GLY A 3 -8.75 11.05 -15.54
CA GLY A 3 -8.84 11.02 -14.09
C GLY A 3 -8.22 9.75 -13.54
N VAL A 4 -7.75 9.81 -12.29
CA VAL A 4 -7.17 8.67 -11.61
C VAL A 4 -8.18 8.06 -10.67
N GLN A 5 -8.37 6.74 -10.81
CA GLN A 5 -9.24 5.97 -9.93
C GLN A 5 -8.50 5.64 -8.63
N MET A 6 -9.18 5.85 -7.50
CA MET A 6 -8.68 5.54 -6.17
C MET A 6 -9.61 4.56 -5.47
N HIS A 7 -9.06 3.48 -4.94
CA HIS A 7 -9.79 2.47 -4.18
C HIS A 7 -9.41 2.58 -2.71
N LEU A 8 -10.37 2.89 -1.85
CA LEU A 8 -10.18 2.96 -0.41
C LEU A 8 -10.67 1.65 0.21
N ILE A 9 -9.75 0.88 0.78
CA ILE A 9 -10.02 -0.45 1.31
C ILE A 9 -10.06 -0.40 2.83
N SER A 10 -11.25 -0.69 3.37
CA SER A 10 -11.50 -0.72 4.81
C SER A 10 -10.68 -1.78 5.54
N LYS A 11 -10.40 -1.51 6.81
CA LYS A 11 -9.75 -2.48 7.69
C LYS A 11 -10.53 -3.79 7.79
N GLU A 12 -11.84 -3.74 7.92
CA GLU A 12 -12.71 -4.91 8.11
C GLU A 12 -12.66 -5.86 6.91
N MET A 13 -12.51 -5.33 5.70
CA MET A 13 -12.31 -6.14 4.50
C MET A 13 -10.94 -6.81 4.52
N LEU A 14 -9.89 -6.04 4.83
CA LEU A 14 -8.51 -6.52 4.84
C LEU A 14 -8.25 -7.60 5.90
N GLU A 15 -8.91 -7.53 7.06
CA GLU A 15 -8.77 -8.53 8.13
C GLU A 15 -9.47 -9.86 7.80
N LYS A 16 -10.45 -9.86 6.89
CA LYS A 16 -11.15 -11.07 6.43
C LYS A 16 -10.44 -11.77 5.27
N MET A 17 -9.52 -11.07 4.61
CA MET A 17 -8.78 -11.60 3.47
C MET A 17 -7.55 -12.41 3.91
N PRO A 18 -7.36 -13.62 3.37
CA PRO A 18 -6.07 -14.29 3.39
C PRO A 18 -4.99 -13.39 2.78
N SER A 19 -3.76 -13.44 3.31
CA SER A 19 -2.67 -12.57 2.85
C SER A 19 -2.44 -12.64 1.33
N MET A 20 -2.41 -13.84 0.74
CA MET A 20 -2.20 -13.96 -0.72
C MET A 20 -3.35 -13.36 -1.55
N GLU A 21 -4.59 -13.41 -1.06
CA GLU A 21 -5.74 -12.80 -1.73
C GLU A 21 -5.63 -11.28 -1.69
N LYS A 22 -5.27 -10.74 -0.51
CA LYS A 22 -5.00 -9.31 -0.31
C LYS A 22 -3.92 -8.80 -1.26
N LEU A 23 -2.79 -9.51 -1.37
CA LEU A 23 -1.68 -9.11 -2.24
C LEU A 23 -2.05 -9.11 -3.73
N ARG A 24 -2.80 -10.13 -4.18
CA ARG A 24 -3.31 -10.19 -5.56
C ARG A 24 -4.27 -9.05 -5.85
N MET A 25 -5.23 -8.80 -4.95
CA MET A 25 -6.16 -7.68 -5.10
C MET A 25 -5.42 -6.34 -5.25
N ILE A 26 -4.37 -6.09 -4.45
CA ILE A 26 -3.56 -4.87 -4.59
C ILE A 26 -2.90 -4.84 -5.96
N LEU A 27 -2.19 -5.90 -6.33
CA LEU A 27 -1.42 -5.96 -7.56
C LEU A 27 -2.30 -5.79 -8.81
N ASP A 28 -3.45 -6.47 -8.85
CA ASP A 28 -4.40 -6.37 -9.97
C ASP A 28 -4.92 -4.94 -10.15
N ASN A 29 -5.30 -4.27 -9.06
CA ASN A 29 -5.78 -2.88 -9.13
C ASN A 29 -4.68 -1.92 -9.59
N VAL A 30 -3.45 -2.11 -9.11
CA VAL A 30 -2.33 -1.23 -9.47
C VAL A 30 -1.89 -1.46 -10.92
N LYS A 31 -1.94 -2.70 -11.42
CA LYS A 31 -1.71 -3.02 -12.85
C LYS A 31 -2.74 -2.36 -13.76
N GLU A 32 -3.98 -2.20 -13.31
CA GLU A 32 -5.01 -1.43 -14.02
C GLU A 32 -4.82 0.10 -13.91
N GLY A 33 -3.74 0.55 -13.26
CA GLY A 33 -3.39 1.95 -13.15
C GLY A 33 -4.14 2.70 -12.04
N LYS A 34 -4.74 1.98 -11.10
CA LYS A 34 -5.48 2.54 -9.95
C LYS A 34 -4.56 2.76 -8.76
N ILE A 35 -4.92 3.70 -7.90
CA ILE A 35 -4.28 3.89 -6.59
C ILE A 35 -5.12 3.15 -5.54
N VAL A 36 -4.46 2.37 -4.68
CA VAL A 36 -5.08 1.64 -3.58
C VAL A 36 -4.66 2.28 -2.26
N VAL A 37 -5.64 2.64 -1.42
CA VAL A 37 -5.42 3.16 -0.07
C VAL A 37 -5.95 2.14 0.92
N LEU A 38 -5.07 1.59 1.76
CA LEU A 38 -5.40 0.63 2.80
C LEU A 38 -5.57 1.36 4.12
N GLU A 39 -6.69 1.17 4.80
CA GLU A 39 -6.90 1.76 6.14
C GLU A 39 -5.97 1.15 7.19
N THR A 40 -5.69 -0.16 7.04
CA THR A 40 -4.62 -0.85 7.75
C THR A 40 -3.60 -1.34 6.74
N GLY A 41 -2.34 -0.95 6.95
CA GLY A 41 -1.24 -1.33 6.09
C GLY A 41 -0.92 -2.82 6.13
N LEU A 42 -0.01 -3.20 5.23
CA LEU A 42 0.55 -4.54 5.14
C LEU A 42 1.47 -4.83 6.33
N THR A 43 1.57 -6.10 6.72
CA THR A 43 2.68 -6.50 7.59
C THR A 43 4.00 -6.42 6.81
N PRO A 44 5.16 -6.34 7.48
CA PRO A 44 6.46 -6.36 6.79
C PRO A 44 6.64 -7.56 5.85
N GLU A 45 6.11 -8.73 6.23
CA GLU A 45 6.14 -9.94 5.42
C GLU A 45 5.23 -9.82 4.18
N GLU A 46 4.04 -9.24 4.34
CA GLU A 46 3.12 -8.97 3.23
C GLU A 46 3.72 -7.93 2.26
N GLU A 47 4.32 -6.86 2.77
CA GLU A 47 4.97 -5.82 1.96
C GLU A 47 6.16 -6.38 1.18
N ALA A 48 7.04 -7.16 1.83
CA ALA A 48 8.15 -7.83 1.14
C ALA A 48 7.64 -8.78 0.04
N LYS A 49 6.56 -9.52 0.31
CA LYS A 49 5.97 -10.42 -0.69
C LYS A 49 5.31 -9.67 -1.83
N LEU A 50 4.68 -8.52 -1.57
CA LEU A 50 4.13 -7.65 -2.61
C LEU A 50 5.22 -7.14 -3.55
N ILE A 51 6.36 -6.72 -2.99
CA ILE A 51 7.52 -6.28 -3.77
C ILE A 51 8.04 -7.45 -4.63
N GLU A 52 8.20 -8.64 -4.05
CA GLU A 52 8.63 -9.84 -4.78
C GLU A 52 7.67 -10.17 -5.95
N MET A 53 6.36 -10.20 -5.69
CA MET A 53 5.35 -10.45 -6.72
C MET A 53 5.36 -9.39 -7.80
N THR A 54 5.56 -8.12 -7.43
CA THR A 54 5.66 -7.02 -8.37
C THR A 54 6.84 -7.24 -9.31
N MET A 55 8.02 -7.58 -8.80
CA MET A 55 9.22 -7.81 -9.62
C MET A 55 9.02 -8.91 -10.68
N LEU A 56 8.23 -9.95 -10.35
CA LEU A 56 7.89 -11.03 -11.29
C LEU A 56 6.91 -10.61 -12.38
N GLU A 57 6.18 -9.53 -12.16
CA GLU A 57 5.08 -9.06 -13.02
C GLU A 57 5.44 -7.80 -13.80
N ILE A 58 6.63 -7.22 -13.55
CA ILE A 58 7.10 -6.03 -14.27
C ILE A 58 7.15 -6.32 -15.78
N ASP A 59 6.48 -5.45 -16.52
CA ASP A 59 6.53 -5.34 -17.98
C ASP A 59 6.90 -3.88 -18.29
N HIS A 60 8.05 -3.67 -18.95
CA HIS A 60 8.58 -2.33 -19.24
C HIS A 60 7.64 -1.48 -20.11
N GLU A 61 6.66 -2.09 -20.79
CA GLU A 61 5.67 -1.35 -21.58
C GLU A 61 4.45 -0.95 -20.74
N ASN A 62 3.90 -1.88 -19.96
CA ASN A 62 2.58 -1.71 -19.34
C ASN A 62 2.60 -1.57 -17.81
N PHE A 63 3.60 -2.13 -17.13
CA PHE A 63 3.67 -2.16 -15.67
C PHE A 63 5.11 -2.13 -15.16
N ILE A 64 5.60 -0.92 -14.85
CA ILE A 64 7.00 -0.74 -14.44
C ILE A 64 7.25 -0.98 -12.95
N GLY A 65 6.21 -1.29 -12.17
CA GLY A 65 6.27 -1.54 -10.73
C GLY A 65 5.30 -0.70 -9.92
N ILE A 66 5.52 -0.68 -8.61
CA ILE A 66 4.65 -0.01 -7.63
C ILE A 66 5.43 0.99 -6.77
N GLU A 67 4.73 2.01 -6.30
CA GLU A 67 5.12 2.87 -5.18
C GLU A 67 4.28 2.46 -3.97
N VAL A 68 4.91 2.25 -2.80
CA VAL A 68 4.25 1.85 -1.54
C VAL A 68 4.67 2.80 -0.44
N GLU A 69 3.70 3.44 0.23
CA GLU A 69 3.98 4.29 1.39
C GLU A 69 3.00 4.11 2.53
N SER A 70 3.55 3.85 3.72
CA SER A 70 2.80 3.64 4.96
C SER A 70 3.21 4.66 6.01
N TYR A 71 2.31 5.14 6.87
CA TYR A 71 2.73 5.96 8.02
C TYR A 71 3.81 5.27 8.86
N PRO A 72 4.83 6.00 9.35
CA PRO A 72 5.95 5.41 10.10
C PRO A 72 5.41 4.73 11.37
N VAL A 73 6.00 3.61 11.82
CA VAL A 73 5.58 3.00 13.10
C VAL A 73 6.03 3.92 14.24
N ARG A 74 5.09 4.44 15.05
CA ARG A 74 5.45 5.12 16.30
C ARG A 74 5.88 4.02 17.26
N GLU A 75 7.17 3.92 17.56
CA GLU A 75 7.67 3.09 18.65
C GLU A 75 6.99 3.54 19.95
N ARG A 76 5.92 2.84 20.35
CA ARG A 76 5.39 2.99 21.70
C ARG A 76 6.26 2.12 22.58
N GLY A 77 6.88 2.75 23.59
CA GLY A 77 7.90 2.16 24.47
C GLY A 77 7.54 0.82 25.09
N VAL A 78 8.48 0.27 25.87
CA VAL A 78 8.51 -1.08 26.46
C VAL A 78 7.19 -1.69 26.99
N PHE A 79 6.18 -0.89 27.32
CA PHE A 79 4.84 -1.34 27.74
C PHE A 79 3.87 -1.71 26.60
N SER A 80 4.19 -1.43 25.33
CA SER A 80 3.31 -1.76 24.19
C SER A 80 3.17 -3.26 23.92
N LYS A 81 4.12 -4.09 24.39
CA LYS A 81 4.05 -5.56 24.30
C LYS A 81 2.89 -6.17 25.10
N LEU A 82 2.37 -5.49 26.12
CA LEU A 82 1.19 -5.95 26.86
C LEU A 82 -0.15 -5.50 26.24
N PHE A 83 -0.16 -4.46 25.40
CA PHE A 83 -1.36 -3.88 24.82
C PHE A 83 -1.38 -4.01 23.29
N GLY A 84 -1.52 -5.24 22.83
CA GLY A 84 -2.00 -5.56 21.48
C GLY A 84 -0.98 -5.41 20.35
N LYS A 85 -1.21 -6.21 19.29
CA LYS A 85 -0.42 -6.17 18.05
C LYS A 85 -0.39 -4.74 17.47
N PRO A 86 0.72 -4.30 16.85
CA PRO A 86 0.77 -3.01 16.18
C PRO A 86 -0.40 -2.92 15.20
N LYS A 87 -1.27 -1.93 15.40
CA LYS A 87 -2.34 -1.63 14.45
C LYS A 87 -1.66 -1.19 13.14
N GLY A 88 -1.92 -1.91 12.04
CA GLY A 88 -1.45 -1.47 10.73
C GLY A 88 -1.94 -0.04 10.48
N ARG A 89 -1.07 0.78 9.92
CA ARG A 89 -1.33 2.21 9.70
C ARG A 89 -1.72 2.42 8.24
N LEU A 90 -2.38 3.52 7.92
CA LEU A 90 -2.80 3.80 6.55
C LEU A 90 -1.62 3.69 5.57
N THR A 91 -1.86 3.00 4.46
CA THR A 91 -0.89 2.75 3.38
C THR A 91 -1.48 3.18 2.05
N VAL A 92 -0.67 3.83 1.22
CA VAL A 92 -1.00 4.19 -0.16
C VAL A 92 -0.11 3.38 -1.10
N ILE A 93 -0.71 2.77 -2.12
CA ILE A 93 -0.03 1.92 -3.09
C ILE A 93 -0.50 2.34 -4.49
N GLY A 94 0.41 2.53 -5.43
CA GLY A 94 0.04 2.91 -6.78
C GLY A 94 1.10 2.57 -7.82
N PRO A 95 0.80 2.79 -9.12
CA PRO A 95 1.72 2.48 -10.20
C PRO A 95 2.90 3.44 -10.15
N ALA A 96 4.14 2.94 -10.28
CA ALA A 96 5.33 3.78 -10.13
C ALA A 96 5.45 4.89 -11.20
N ASN A 97 4.78 4.75 -12.35
CA ASN A 97 4.71 5.79 -13.38
C ASN A 97 3.63 6.85 -13.13
N ARG A 98 2.71 6.64 -12.17
CA ARG A 98 1.58 7.55 -11.90
C ARG A 98 1.61 8.16 -10.51
N LEU A 99 2.06 7.40 -9.51
CA LEU A 99 2.13 7.82 -8.12
C LEU A 99 3.57 8.15 -7.75
N LYS A 100 3.78 9.36 -7.22
CA LYS A 100 5.06 9.74 -6.64
C LYS A 100 4.86 10.35 -5.26
N THR A 101 5.48 9.79 -4.24
CA THR A 101 5.45 10.36 -2.90
C THR A 101 6.33 11.62 -2.85
N LEU A 102 5.75 12.72 -2.39
CA LEU A 102 6.45 13.99 -2.23
C LEU A 102 6.99 14.17 -0.82
N GLU A 103 6.21 13.75 0.17
CA GLU A 103 6.57 13.94 1.58
C GLU A 103 5.88 12.90 2.46
N LYS A 104 6.61 12.45 3.47
CA LYS A 104 6.11 11.58 4.52
C LYS A 104 6.49 12.14 5.89
N GLN A 105 5.48 12.58 6.62
CA GLN A 105 5.60 12.98 8.02
C GLN A 105 4.83 12.01 8.92
N ALA A 106 4.87 12.24 10.23
CA ALA A 106 4.23 11.37 11.20
C ALA A 106 2.70 11.26 11.01
N ASP A 107 2.05 12.33 10.54
CA ASP A 107 0.59 12.45 10.41
C ASP A 107 0.13 12.94 9.02
N VAL A 108 1.06 13.10 8.06
CA VAL A 108 0.75 13.49 6.68
C VAL A 108 1.55 12.64 5.68
N ILE A 109 0.85 12.06 4.69
CA ILE A 109 1.46 11.55 3.46
C ILE A 109 1.04 12.50 2.32
N LYS A 110 2.00 13.10 1.62
CA LYS A 110 1.75 13.90 0.42
C LYS A 110 2.22 13.12 -0.80
N ALA A 111 1.33 12.93 -1.76
CA ALA A 111 1.63 12.26 -3.02
C ALA A 111 1.16 13.11 -4.20
N LEU A 112 1.92 13.04 -5.29
CA LEU A 112 1.56 13.57 -6.60
C LEU A 112 0.98 12.43 -7.44
N VAL A 113 -0.14 12.71 -8.07
CA VAL A 113 -0.81 11.78 -8.98
C VAL A 113 -0.78 12.37 -10.38
N GLN A 114 -0.14 11.67 -11.31
CA GLN A 114 -0.10 12.02 -12.73
C GLN A 114 -1.31 11.39 -13.44
N VAL A 115 -1.99 12.19 -14.27
CA VAL A 115 -3.20 11.82 -15.00
C VAL A 115 -2.86 11.44 -16.43
#